data_AF-A0A933DK00-F1
#
_entry.id   AF-A0A933DK00-F1
#
_cell.length_a   1.000
_cell.length_b   1.000
_cell.length_c   1.000
_cell.angle_alpha   90.00
_cell.angle_beta   90.00
_cell.angle_gamma   90.00
#
_symmetry.space_group_name_H-M   'P 1'
#
loop_
_entity.id
_entity.type
_entity.pdbx_description
1 polymer ?
#
loop_
_entity_poly.entity_id
_entity_poly.type
_entity_poly.pdbx_seq_one_letter_code
_entity_poly.pdbx_strand_id
1 'polypeptide(L)' 'TPDTYLQSFSDIEKLGLVSGDLASTLLVSAKLRNILVHEYDFEEDYERFYDSAKEIVPAYQQYIEAVLKYIS' A
#
# COMPACT_ATOMS: atom_id res chain seq x y z
N THR A 1 -12.09 -4.76 7.12
CA THR A 1 -11.24 -5.90 7.54
C THR A 1 -9.98 -5.90 6.68
N PRO A 2 -8.91 -6.62 7.03
CA PRO A 2 -7.71 -6.72 6.19
C PRO A 2 -8.03 -7.05 4.72
N ASP A 3 -9.02 -7.91 4.50
CA ASP A 3 -9.50 -8.32 3.18
C ASP A 3 -10.09 -7.17 2.36
N THR A 4 -10.79 -6.21 3.00
CA THR A 4 -11.38 -5.08 2.28
C THR A 4 -10.34 -4.06 1.80
N TYR A 5 -9.21 -3.94 2.50
CA TYR A 5 -8.12 -3.05 2.05
C TYR A 5 -7.38 -3.63 0.85
N LEU A 6 -7.08 -4.93 0.87
CA LEU A 6 -6.48 -5.62 -0.27
C LEU A 6 -7.39 -5.57 -1.50
N GLN A 7 -8.70 -5.81 -1.29
CA GLN A 7 -9.67 -5.76 -2.38
C GLN A 7 -9.76 -4.36 -2.99
N SER A 8 -9.66 -3.31 -2.18
CA SER A 8 -9.77 -1.92 -2.66
C SER A 8 -8.69 -1.57 -3.69
N PHE A 9 -7.44 -1.99 -3.50
CA PHE A 9 -6.36 -1.76 -4.48
C PHE A 9 -6.54 -2.56 -5.77
N SER A 10 -7.08 -3.78 -5.66
CA SER A 10 -7.42 -4.59 -6.83
C SER A 10 -8.59 -4.00 -7.63
N ASP A 11 -9.54 -3.37 -6.94
CA ASP A 11 -10.72 -2.79 -7.58
C ASP A 11 -10.37 -1.50 -8.33
N ILE A 12 -9.53 -0.63 -7.76
CA ILE A 12 -9.08 0.60 -8.44
C ILE A 12 -8.15 0.30 -9.63
N GLU A 13 -7.42 -0.82 -9.61
CA GLU A 13 -6.66 -1.31 -10.77
C GLU A 13 -7.60 -1.70 -11.91
N LYS A 14 -8.66 -2.47 -11.62
CA LYS A 14 -9.67 -2.87 -12.62
C LYS A 14 -10.42 -1.68 -13.22
N LEU A 15 -10.56 -0.60 -12.46
CA LEU A 15 -11.12 0.67 -12.94
C LEU A 15 -10.14 1.45 -13.83
N GLY A 16 -8.88 1.01 -13.95
CA GLY A 16 -7.84 1.70 -14.69
C GLY A 16 -7.33 2.97 -14.01
N LEU A 17 -7.62 3.15 -12.71
CA LEU A 17 -7.21 4.34 -11.94
C LEU A 17 -5.71 4.30 -11.65
N VAL A 18 -5.17 3.12 -11.37
CA VAL A 18 -3.74 2.87 -11.13
C VAL A 18 -3.21 1.80 -12.08
N SER A 19 -1.90 1.79 -12.34
CA SER A 19 -1.25 0.68 -13.05
C SER A 19 -1.20 -0.58 -12.18
N GLY A 20 -1.04 -1.75 -12.80
CA GLY A 20 -0.87 -3.01 -12.08
C GLY A 20 0.36 -3.02 -11.17
N ASP A 21 1.47 -2.42 -11.61
CA ASP A 21 2.69 -2.30 -10.80
C ASP A 21 2.45 -1.44 -9.54
N LEU A 22 1.70 -0.34 -9.68
CA LEU A 22 1.33 0.52 -8.57
C LEU A 22 0.36 -0.19 -7.61
N ALA A 23 -0.66 -0.88 -8.14
CA ALA A 23 -1.59 -1.67 -7.34
C ALA A 23 -0.87 -2.78 -6.54
N SER A 24 0.08 -3.49 -7.16
CA SER A 24 0.90 -4.51 -6.52
C SER A 24 1.72 -3.94 -5.35
N THR A 25 2.32 -2.76 -5.54
CA THR A 25 3.10 -2.08 -4.50
C THR A 25 2.22 -1.62 -3.33
N LEU A 26 1.01 -1.11 -3.61
CA LEU A 26 0.02 -0.73 -2.59
C LEU A 26 -0.54 -1.96 -1.84
N LEU A 27 -0.65 -3.11 -2.49
CA LEU A 27 -1.02 -4.37 -1.83
C LEU A 27 0.04 -4.81 -0.81
N VAL A 28 1.33 -4.63 -1.13
CA VAL A 28 2.43 -4.89 -0.19
C VAL A 28 2.34 -3.96 1.03
N SER A 29 2.00 -2.68 0.82
CA SER A 29 1.83 -1.73 1.94
C SER A 29 0.67 -2.08 2.87
N ALA A 30 -0.45 -2.58 2.33
CA ALA A 30 -1.58 -3.04 3.13
C ALA A 30 -1.20 -4.21 4.06
N LYS A 31 -0.27 -5.08 3.62
CA LYS A 31 0.27 -6.17 4.46
C LYS A 31 1.19 -5.62 5.56
N LEU A 32 2.05 -4.65 5.24
CA LEU A 32 2.91 -4.00 6.23
C LEU A 32 2.10 -3.37 7.37
N ARG A 33 0.97 -2.73 7.04
CA ARG A 33 0.03 -2.19 8.04
C ARG A 33 -0.51 -3.26 8.99
N ASN A 34 -0.69 -4.50 8.54
CA ASN A 34 -1.16 -5.58 9.42
C ASN A 34 -0.08 -6.03 10.40
N ILE A 35 1.17 -6.12 9.95
CA ILE A 35 2.32 -6.45 10.80
C ILE A 35 2.46 -5.39 11.90
N LEU A 36 2.44 -4.10 11.53
CA LEU A 36 2.52 -2.97 12.49
C LEU A 36 1.43 -2.96 13.56
N VAL A 37 0.24 -3.48 13.25
CA VAL A 37 -0.93 -3.38 14.13
C VAL A 37 -1.10 -4.65 14.98
N HIS A 38 -0.62 -5.80 14.51
CA HIS A 38 -0.90 -7.09 15.13
C HIS A 38 0.34 -7.81 15.68
N GLU A 39 1.53 -7.51 15.19
CA GLU A 39 2.78 -8.14 15.64
C GLU A 39 3.50 -7.17 16.60
N TYR A 40 3.13 -7.24 17.89
CA TYR A 40 3.66 -6.36 18.94
C TYR A 40 5.11 -6.67 19.36
N ASP A 41 5.73 -7.74 18.84
CA ASP A 41 7.14 -8.10 19.06
C ASP A 41 8.07 -7.36 18.07
N PHE A 42 7.74 -6.10 17.80
CA PHE A 42 8.25 -5.31 16.68
C PHE A 42 9.70 -4.82 16.87
N GLU A 43 10.27 -5.02 18.07
CA GLU A 43 11.64 -4.55 18.36
C GLU A 43 12.71 -5.26 17.51
N GLU A 44 12.44 -6.47 17.02
CA GLU A 44 13.36 -7.20 16.13
C GLU A 44 13.27 -6.77 14.65
N ASP A 45 12.30 -5.93 14.25
CA ASP A 45 11.96 -5.72 12.83
C ASP A 45 11.92 -4.24 12.37
N TYR A 46 12.49 -3.31 13.15
CA TYR A 46 12.51 -1.88 12.81
C TYR A 46 13.24 -1.56 11.50
N GLU A 47 14.35 -2.25 11.21
CA GLU A 47 15.13 -2.05 9.99
C GLU A 47 14.32 -2.48 8.75
N ARG A 48 13.72 -3.66 8.81
CA ARG A 48 12.85 -4.18 7.75
C ARG A 48 11.62 -3.30 7.53
N PHE A 49 11.03 -2.77 8.61
CA PHE A 49 9.96 -1.78 8.50
C PHE A 49 10.44 -0.51 7.80
N TYR A 50 11.57 0.04 8.22
CA TYR A 50 12.15 1.26 7.65
C TYR A 50 12.41 1.10 6.15
N ASP A 51 13.03 -0.01 5.74
CA ASP A 51 13.30 -0.31 4.34
C ASP A 51 12.01 -0.48 3.53
N SER A 52 11.06 -1.25 4.05
CA SER A 52 9.76 -1.44 3.40
C SER A 52 9.01 -0.11 3.25
N ALA A 53 9.01 0.73 4.28
CA ALA A 53 8.36 2.04 4.25
C ALA A 53 9.02 2.95 3.20
N LYS A 54 10.34 2.97 3.12
CA LYS A 54 11.10 3.75 2.14
C LYS A 54 10.79 3.34 0.71
N GLU A 55 10.61 2.06 0.45
CA GLU A 55 10.21 1.53 -0.87
C GLU A 55 8.76 1.88 -1.23
N ILE A 56 7.88 1.92 -0.23
CA ILE A 56 6.43 2.14 -0.42
C ILE A 56 6.08 3.63 -0.57
N VAL A 57 6.82 4.55 0.06
CA VAL A 57 6.49 6.00 0.06
C VAL A 57 6.27 6.57 -1.36
N PRO A 58 7.13 6.30 -2.36
CA PRO A 58 6.90 6.77 -3.73
C PRO A 58 5.60 6.27 -4.36
N ALA A 59 5.13 5.08 -3.98
CA ALA A 59 3.87 4.53 -4.49
C ALA A 59 2.67 5.33 -3.96
N TYR A 60 2.70 5.80 -2.72
CA TYR A 60 1.64 6.66 -2.19
C TYR A 60 1.58 8.03 -2.87
N GLN A 61 2.72 8.58 -3.28
CA GLN A 61 2.72 9.80 -4.09
C GLN A 61 2.01 9.57 -5.43
N GLN A 62 2.36 8.50 -6.15
CA GLN A 62 1.72 8.15 -7.43
C GLN A 62 0.23 7.85 -7.27
N TYR A 63 -0.15 7.18 -6.17
CA TYR A 63 -1.55 6.91 -5.85
C TYR A 63 -2.35 8.20 -5.66
N ILE A 64 -1.82 9.17 -4.91
CA ILE A 64 -2.48 10.47 -4.69
C ILE A 64 -2.65 11.21 -6.03
N GLU A 65 -1.62 11.24 -6.87
CA GLU A 65 -1.67 11.86 -8.20
C GLU A 65 -2.73 11.19 -9.09
N ALA A 66 -2.80 9.85 -9.08
CA ALA A 66 -3.79 9.08 -9.82
C ALA A 66 -5.23 9.36 -9.36
N VAL A 67 -5.46 9.40 -8.04
CA VAL A 67 -6.76 9.73 -7.46
C VAL A 67 -7.16 11.17 -7.81
N LEU A 68 -6.26 12.14 -7.64
CA LEU A 68 -6.52 13.54 -7.99
C LEU A 68 -6.89 13.70 -9.46
N LYS A 69 -6.17 13.00 -10.36
CA LYS A 69 -6.47 13.00 -11.79
C LYS A 69 -7.84 12.39 -12.11
N TYR A 70 -8.28 11.40 -11.34
CA TYR A 70 -9.57 10.74 -11.56
C TYR A 70 -10.77 11.57 -11.09
N ILE A 71 -10.61 12.37 -10.03
CA ILE A 71 -11.70 13.16 -9.44
C ILE A 71 -11.78 14.61 -9.94
N SER A 72 -10.77 15.07 -10.69
CA SER A 72 -10.74 16.41 -11.31
C SER A 72 -11.36 16.39 -12.69
#